data_AF-A0A955LXQ7-F1
#
_entry.id   AF-A0A955LXQ7-F1
#
_cell.length_a   1.000
_cell.length_b   1.000
_cell.length_c   1.000
_cell.angle_alpha   90.00
_cell.angle_beta   90.00
_cell.angle_gamma   90.00
#
_symmetry.space_group_name_H-M   'P 1'
#
loop_
_entity.id
_entity.type
_entity.pdbx_description
1 polymer ?
#
loop_
_entity_poly.entity_id
_entity_poly.type
_entity_poly.pdbx_seq_one_letter_code
_entity_poly.pdbx_strand_id
1 'polypeptide(L)'
;MGIFKTAIKFKYPAPRPNEIVEKASEISDLTVRFISKGEENPDWKEFSGKIFFDAFPEQFVDIYAYKMDAIKEREEKSECPSSIKSEGFYDCDGVQRIYVKGYLELESTLSGIIHLALLKLGGESNRKDDEYYFAEYDRKITVDELNQRIQKNKEFVKKTRPWHVLGSFLSIFVIPVYVVLKIIIFPFRLLRDYLKKSKT
;
A
#
# COMPACT_ATOMS: atom_id res chain seq x y z
N MET A 1 -6.53 -10.44 3.70
CA MET A 1 -6.95 -9.13 3.15
C MET A 1 -5.70 -8.38 2.76
N GLY A 2 -5.49 -8.11 1.48
CA GLY A 2 -4.38 -7.29 1.00
C GLY A 2 -4.56 -5.85 1.46
N ILE A 3 -3.46 -5.25 1.89
CA ILE A 3 -3.39 -3.89 2.40
C ILE A 3 -2.38 -3.19 1.52
N PHE A 4 -2.79 -2.08 0.89
CA PHE A 4 -1.84 -1.19 0.25
C PHE A 4 -1.37 -0.18 1.30
N LYS A 5 -0.05 -0.06 1.49
CA LYS A 5 0.56 0.94 2.38
C LYS A 5 1.48 1.82 1.55
N THR A 6 1.26 3.12 1.59
CA THR A 6 2.23 4.11 1.10
C THR A 6 2.65 5.02 2.24
N ALA A 7 3.87 5.50 2.18
CA ALA A 7 4.44 6.44 3.15
C ALA A 7 4.93 7.66 2.38
N ILE A 8 4.43 8.83 2.76
CA ILE A 8 4.77 10.12 2.17
C ILE A 8 5.59 10.90 3.18
N LYS A 9 6.76 11.37 2.77
CA LYS A 9 7.72 12.11 3.60
C LYS A 9 7.49 13.60 3.50
N PHE A 10 7.69 14.34 4.58
CA PHE A 10 7.61 15.80 4.63
C PHE A 10 8.84 16.35 5.33
N LYS A 11 9.53 17.30 4.70
CA LYS A 11 10.70 18.02 5.25
C LYS A 11 10.32 19.06 6.31
N TYR A 12 9.05 19.44 6.33
CA TYR A 12 8.42 20.34 7.28
C TYR A 12 7.34 19.55 8.06
N PRO A 13 6.72 20.13 9.11
CA PRO A 13 5.60 19.47 9.78
C PRO A 13 4.57 19.00 8.76
N ALA A 14 4.13 17.76 8.93
CA ALA A 14 3.18 17.14 8.03
C ALA A 14 1.85 17.90 8.04
N PRO A 15 1.12 17.93 6.91
CA PRO A 15 -0.13 18.65 6.82
C PRO A 15 -1.16 18.10 7.82
N ARG A 16 -1.97 19.00 8.34
CA ARG A 16 -3.07 18.65 9.26
C ARG A 16 -4.16 17.89 8.51
N PRO A 17 -4.96 17.05 9.19
CA PRO A 17 -6.05 16.31 8.54
C PRO A 17 -7.00 17.17 7.70
N ASN A 18 -7.31 18.38 8.14
CA ASN A 18 -8.19 19.29 7.40
C ASN A 18 -7.56 19.77 6.08
N GLU A 19 -6.26 20.07 6.07
CA GLU A 19 -5.54 20.49 4.86
C GLU A 19 -5.53 19.36 3.82
N ILE A 20 -5.38 18.12 4.29
CA ILE A 20 -5.42 16.92 3.44
C ILE A 20 -6.83 16.74 2.84
N VAL A 21 -7.87 16.91 3.66
CA VAL A 21 -9.27 16.83 3.22
C VAL A 21 -9.59 17.91 2.19
N GLU A 22 -9.26 19.16 2.47
CA GLU A 22 -9.48 20.28 1.56
C GLU A 22 -8.78 20.06 0.22
N LYS A 23 -7.51 19.65 0.25
CA LYS A 23 -6.76 19.38 -0.98
C LYS A 23 -7.32 18.19 -1.76
N ALA A 24 -7.75 17.13 -1.06
CA ALA A 24 -8.38 15.98 -1.71
C ALA A 24 -9.72 16.36 -2.36
N SER A 25 -10.52 17.19 -1.70
CA SER A 25 -11.76 17.75 -2.26
C SER A 25 -11.48 18.63 -3.47
N GLU A 26 -10.46 19.48 -3.44
CA GLU A 26 -10.07 20.32 -4.59
C GLU A 26 -9.66 19.49 -5.82
N ILE A 27 -8.88 18.43 -5.62
CA ILE A 27 -8.40 17.55 -6.71
C ILE A 27 -9.55 16.77 -7.35
N SER A 28 -10.47 16.27 -6.52
CA SER A 28 -11.50 15.31 -6.96
C SER A 28 -12.88 15.91 -7.19
N ASP A 29 -13.14 17.14 -6.75
CA ASP A 29 -14.48 17.75 -6.69
C ASP A 29 -15.47 16.92 -5.83
N LEU A 30 -14.96 16.02 -4.99
CA LEU A 30 -15.74 15.21 -4.07
C LEU A 30 -15.79 15.87 -2.71
N THR A 31 -16.91 15.70 -2.00
CA THR A 31 -16.95 16.02 -0.58
C THR A 31 -16.19 14.95 0.19
N VAL A 32 -15.12 15.36 0.85
CA VAL A 32 -14.22 14.51 1.63
C VAL A 32 -14.35 14.90 3.10
N ARG A 33 -14.29 13.93 4.00
CA ARG A 33 -14.35 14.18 5.44
C ARG A 33 -13.40 13.28 6.20
N PHE A 34 -12.80 13.82 7.25
CA PHE A 34 -11.92 13.09 8.15
C PHE A 34 -12.64 12.79 9.46
N ILE A 35 -12.56 11.54 9.90
CA ILE A 35 -13.03 11.09 11.20
C ILE A 35 -11.82 10.61 12.00
N SER A 36 -11.48 11.34 13.06
CA SER A 36 -10.43 10.93 14.00
C SER A 36 -10.82 9.61 14.67
N LYS A 37 -9.86 8.69 14.78
CA LYS A 37 -10.06 7.40 15.46
C LYS A 37 -9.92 7.49 16.98
N GLY A 38 -9.63 8.67 17.52
CA GLY A 38 -9.11 8.81 18.88
C GLY A 38 -7.66 8.33 18.96
N GLU A 39 -6.90 8.86 19.91
CA GLU A 39 -5.47 8.56 20.06
C GLU A 39 -5.26 7.17 20.68
N GLU A 40 -5.17 6.13 19.84
CA GLU A 40 -4.43 4.93 20.24
C GLU A 40 -2.93 5.30 20.35
N ASN A 41 -2.50 5.67 21.55
CA ASN A 41 -1.17 6.17 21.95
C ASN A 41 -0.90 7.65 21.58
N PRO A 42 -1.38 8.60 22.40
CA PRO A 42 -1.12 10.04 22.28
C PRO A 42 0.37 10.39 22.24
N ASP A 43 1.18 9.59 22.94
CA ASP A 43 2.60 9.88 23.11
C ASP A 43 3.37 9.74 21.80
N TRP A 44 2.87 8.95 20.86
CA TRP A 44 3.60 8.59 19.64
C TRP A 44 2.95 9.06 18.36
N LYS A 45 1.62 9.13 18.32
CA LYS A 45 0.89 9.58 17.13
C LYS A 45 0.56 11.06 17.27
N GLU A 46 0.78 11.79 16.19
CA GLU A 46 0.30 13.18 16.10
C GLU A 46 -1.16 13.22 15.67
N PHE A 47 -1.55 12.32 14.76
CA PHE A 47 -2.96 12.05 14.48
C PHE A 47 -3.17 10.67 13.89
N SER A 48 -4.39 10.15 14.02
CA SER A 48 -4.85 8.98 13.27
C SER A 48 -6.35 9.04 13.02
N GLY A 49 -6.77 8.57 11.86
CA GLY A 49 -8.18 8.57 11.51
C GLY A 49 -8.47 7.93 10.17
N LYS A 50 -9.69 8.17 9.72
CA LYS A 50 -10.23 7.67 8.46
C LYS A 50 -10.66 8.85 7.60
N ILE A 51 -10.26 8.83 6.34
CA ILE A 51 -10.79 9.74 5.32
C ILE A 51 -11.90 9.00 4.56
N PHE A 52 -13.06 9.65 4.46
CA PHE A 52 -14.22 9.18 3.74
C PHE A 52 -14.55 10.12 2.59
N PHE A 53 -15.14 9.57 1.55
CA PHE A 53 -15.72 10.31 0.43
C PHE A 53 -17.23 10.17 0.52
N ASP A 54 -17.99 11.27 0.51
CA ASP A 54 -19.44 11.22 0.78
C ASP A 54 -20.22 10.44 -0.26
N ALA A 55 -19.77 10.48 -1.51
CA ALA A 55 -20.33 9.64 -2.57
C ALA A 55 -20.08 8.14 -2.35
N PHE A 56 -19.13 7.76 -1.49
CA PHE A 56 -18.69 6.39 -1.24
C PHE A 56 -18.46 6.13 0.26
N PRO A 57 -19.49 6.22 1.12
CA PRO A 57 -19.33 6.21 2.57
C PRO A 57 -18.82 4.87 3.13
N GLU A 58 -18.98 3.78 2.38
CA GLU A 58 -18.46 2.45 2.74
C GLU A 58 -16.96 2.31 2.46
N GLN A 59 -16.39 3.21 1.65
CA GLN A 59 -14.98 3.22 1.28
C GLN A 59 -14.24 4.27 2.09
N PHE A 60 -13.15 3.86 2.73
CA PHE A 60 -12.33 4.76 3.53
C PHE A 60 -10.85 4.47 3.38
N VAL A 61 -10.07 5.53 3.57
CA VAL A 61 -8.62 5.50 3.59
C VAL A 61 -8.16 5.72 5.03
N ASP A 62 -7.41 4.78 5.58
CA ASP A 62 -6.79 4.95 6.89
C ASP A 62 -5.56 5.87 6.74
N ILE A 63 -5.47 6.90 7.59
CA ILE A 63 -4.34 7.83 7.61
C ILE A 63 -3.82 8.02 9.02
N TYR A 64 -2.49 8.06 9.16
CA TYR A 64 -1.84 8.33 10.45
C TYR A 64 -0.47 8.96 10.27
N ALA A 65 -0.12 9.84 11.21
CA ALA A 65 1.18 10.48 11.33
C ALA A 65 1.73 10.25 12.74
N TYR A 66 3.04 9.97 12.82
CA TYR A 66 3.74 9.88 14.10
C TYR A 66 4.41 11.20 14.44
N LYS A 67 4.54 11.50 15.73
CA LYS A 67 5.34 12.63 16.22
C LYS A 67 6.80 12.41 15.84
N MET A 68 7.50 13.48 15.47
CA MET A 68 8.91 13.40 15.06
C MET A 68 9.80 12.79 16.15
N ASP A 69 9.61 13.18 17.41
CA ASP A 69 10.44 12.74 18.54
C ASP A 69 10.21 11.26 18.91
N ALA A 70 8.99 10.76 18.71
CA ALA A 70 8.63 9.37 18.98
C ALA A 70 9.26 8.38 17.98
N ILE A 71 9.67 8.86 16.80
CA ILE A 71 10.43 8.05 15.83
C ILE A 71 11.87 7.86 16.33
N LYS A 72 12.50 8.91 16.88
CA LYS A 72 13.87 8.87 17.41
C LYS A 72 14.01 7.96 18.64
N GLU A 73 13.07 8.04 19.59
CA GLU A 73 13.13 7.23 20.82
C GLU A 73 13.04 5.71 20.56
N ARG A 74 12.46 5.32 19.42
CA ARG A 74 12.38 3.93 18.96
C ARG A 74 13.70 3.43 18.35
N GLU A 75 14.48 4.33 17.74
CA GLU A 75 15.80 4.00 17.19
C GLU A 75 16.81 3.66 18.28
N GLU A 76 16.69 4.29 19.46
CA GLU A 76 17.61 4.07 20.58
C GLU A 76 17.28 2.80 21.40
N LYS A 77 16.02 2.32 21.39
CA LYS A 77 15.53 1.32 22.37
C LYS A 77 15.32 -0.12 21.89
N SER A 78 15.27 -0.45 20.58
CA SER A 78 15.02 -1.87 20.21
C SER A 78 15.39 -2.29 18.79
N GLU A 79 16.02 -3.47 18.72
CA GLU A 79 16.01 -4.42 17.61
C GLU A 79 14.64 -4.47 16.92
N CYS A 80 14.60 -4.11 15.64
CA CYS A 80 13.37 -3.99 14.85
C CYS A 80 12.46 -5.22 14.94
N PRO A 81 11.15 -5.09 15.30
CA PRO A 81 10.20 -6.17 15.09
C PRO A 81 10.14 -6.50 13.60
N SER A 82 10.46 -7.75 13.28
CA SER A 82 10.59 -8.31 11.93
C SER A 82 9.32 -8.20 11.07
N SER A 83 8.18 -7.83 11.65
CA SER A 83 6.89 -7.64 10.97
C SER A 83 6.71 -6.27 10.31
N ILE A 84 7.66 -5.33 10.48
CA ILE A 84 7.66 -4.00 9.83
C ILE A 84 8.98 -3.79 9.08
N LYS A 85 9.47 -4.83 8.40
CA LYS A 85 10.56 -4.70 7.42
C LYS A 85 9.96 -4.55 6.01
N SER A 86 9.34 -3.41 5.73
CA SER A 86 9.17 -2.98 4.33
C SER A 86 10.29 -1.99 4.03
N GLU A 87 11.06 -2.26 2.98
CA GLU A 87 12.14 -1.40 2.52
C GLU A 87 11.66 0.06 2.42
N GLY A 88 12.41 0.99 3.01
CA GLY A 88 12.11 2.42 3.00
C GLY A 88 11.93 3.09 4.37
N PHE A 89 12.04 2.34 5.48
CA PHE A 89 11.84 2.90 6.83
C PHE A 89 12.98 3.77 7.38
N TYR A 90 14.18 3.74 6.78
CA TYR A 90 15.30 4.60 7.21
C TYR A 90 14.98 6.06 6.85
N ASP A 91 14.91 6.97 7.83
CA ASP A 91 14.91 8.42 7.59
C ASP A 91 15.85 9.13 8.57
N CYS A 92 16.47 10.19 8.06
CA CYS A 92 17.34 11.10 8.78
C CYS A 92 16.54 12.08 9.67
N ASP A 93 17.24 12.72 10.60
CA ASP A 93 16.71 13.80 11.45
C ASP A 93 15.89 14.85 10.67
N GLY A 94 14.69 15.16 11.15
CA GLY A 94 13.87 16.28 10.66
C GLY A 94 12.84 15.95 9.56
N VAL A 95 12.49 14.68 9.35
CA VAL A 95 11.46 14.28 8.37
C VAL A 95 10.26 13.61 9.05
N GLN A 96 9.05 14.11 8.80
CA GLN A 96 7.80 13.49 9.26
C GLN A 96 7.17 12.65 8.14
N ARG A 97 6.54 11.52 8.47
CA ARG A 97 5.86 10.67 7.49
C ARG A 97 4.37 10.54 7.77
N ILE A 98 3.57 10.68 6.72
CA ILE A 98 2.16 10.29 6.69
C ILE A 98 2.05 8.93 6.04
N TYR A 99 1.43 8.00 6.75
CA TYR A 99 1.12 6.67 6.24
C TYR A 99 -0.32 6.63 5.78
N VAL A 100 -0.50 6.15 4.55
CA VAL A 100 -1.82 5.98 3.93
C VAL A 100 -2.02 4.49 3.72
N LYS A 101 -3.14 3.99 4.22
CA LYS A 101 -3.49 2.57 4.20
C LYS A 101 -4.84 2.38 3.50
N GLY A 102 -4.79 1.70 2.35
CA GLY A 102 -5.95 1.28 1.57
C GLY A 102 -6.25 -0.22 1.73
N TYR A 103 -7.49 -0.61 1.47
CA TYR A 103 -7.96 -1.99 1.52
C TYR A 103 -8.14 -2.54 0.09
N LEU A 104 -8.04 -3.86 -0.12
CA LEU A 104 -8.21 -4.48 -1.45
C LEU A 104 -9.51 -4.10 -2.18
N GLU A 105 -10.58 -3.82 -1.44
CA GLU A 105 -11.89 -3.47 -2.00
C GLU A 105 -12.06 -1.94 -2.16
N LEU A 106 -11.09 -1.16 -1.68
CA LEU A 106 -11.03 0.27 -1.91
C LEU A 106 -10.72 0.51 -3.38
N GLU A 107 -11.50 1.38 -4.01
CA GLU A 107 -11.23 1.79 -5.36
C GLU A 107 -9.92 2.60 -5.41
N SER A 108 -9.03 2.22 -6.33
CA SER A 108 -7.64 2.71 -6.37
C SER A 108 -7.54 4.21 -6.60
N THR A 109 -8.49 4.81 -7.31
CA THR A 109 -8.59 6.25 -7.53
C THR A 109 -8.77 6.99 -6.22
N LEU A 110 -9.59 6.49 -5.28
CA LEU A 110 -9.75 7.12 -3.96
C LEU A 110 -8.44 7.17 -3.16
N SER A 111 -7.67 6.08 -3.15
CA SER A 111 -6.34 6.09 -2.54
C SER A 111 -5.36 6.98 -3.32
N GLY A 112 -5.48 7.04 -4.65
CA GLY A 112 -4.69 7.89 -5.52
C GLY A 112 -4.92 9.38 -5.27
N ILE A 113 -6.16 9.79 -5.05
CA ILE A 113 -6.53 11.18 -4.71
C ILE A 113 -5.85 11.60 -3.40
N ILE A 114 -5.88 10.75 -2.36
CA ILE A 114 -5.22 11.07 -1.08
C ILE A 114 -3.70 11.12 -1.26
N HIS A 115 -3.12 10.20 -2.04
CA HIS A 115 -1.69 10.22 -2.36
C HIS A 115 -1.30 11.51 -3.08
N LEU A 116 -2.02 11.91 -4.12
CA LEU A 116 -1.79 13.15 -4.84
C LEU A 116 -1.99 14.39 -3.98
N ALA A 117 -3.00 14.41 -3.11
CA ALA A 117 -3.23 15.50 -2.17
C ALA A 117 -2.01 15.71 -1.27
N LEU A 118 -1.45 14.63 -0.74
CA LEU A 118 -0.23 14.68 0.07
C LEU A 118 0.99 15.16 -0.71
N LEU A 119 1.16 14.73 -1.97
CA LEU A 119 2.24 15.23 -2.82
C LEU A 119 2.09 16.73 -3.13
N LYS A 120 0.87 17.20 -3.44
CA LYS A 120 0.59 18.63 -3.67
C LYS A 120 0.76 19.50 -2.42
N LEU A 121 0.70 18.91 -1.23
CA LEU A 121 0.99 19.56 0.05
C LEU A 121 2.49 19.55 0.40
N GLY A 122 3.37 19.21 -0.56
CA GLY A 122 4.82 19.21 -0.36
C GLY A 122 5.38 17.87 0.12
N GLY A 123 4.59 16.79 0.00
CA GLY A 123 5.03 15.44 0.31
C GLY A 123 5.96 14.86 -0.76
N GLU A 124 6.96 14.11 -0.33
CA GLU A 124 7.87 13.35 -1.18
C GLU A 124 7.58 11.86 -1.04
N SER A 125 7.39 11.18 -2.17
CA SER A 125 7.15 9.74 -2.22
C SER A 125 8.36 9.03 -2.84
N ASN A 126 8.63 7.82 -2.37
CA ASN A 126 9.69 6.96 -2.92
C ASN A 126 9.18 6.08 -4.08
N ARG A 127 7.93 6.23 -4.53
CA ARG A 127 7.37 5.40 -5.60
C ARG A 127 7.90 5.86 -6.94
N LYS A 128 8.50 4.94 -7.69
CA LYS A 128 9.00 5.21 -9.04
C LYS A 128 7.90 5.58 -10.04
N ASP A 129 6.65 5.22 -9.74
CA ASP A 129 5.52 5.36 -10.65
C ASP A 129 4.70 6.64 -10.38
N ASP A 130 5.19 7.58 -9.56
CA ASP A 130 4.42 8.77 -9.20
C ASP A 130 4.04 9.61 -10.43
N GLU A 131 4.89 9.67 -11.46
CA GLU A 131 4.57 10.33 -12.74
C GLU A 131 3.34 9.72 -13.44
N TYR A 132 3.17 8.40 -13.35
CA TYR A 132 1.97 7.72 -13.86
C TYR A 132 0.73 8.08 -13.05
N TYR A 133 0.85 8.18 -11.72
CA TYR A 133 -0.26 8.62 -10.86
C TYR A 133 -0.63 10.08 -11.14
N PHE A 134 0.33 10.98 -11.35
CA PHE A 134 0.04 12.36 -11.78
C PHE A 134 -0.68 12.36 -13.14
N ALA A 135 -0.20 11.62 -14.14
CA ALA A 135 -0.85 11.58 -15.44
C ALA A 135 -2.28 11.01 -15.42
N GLU A 136 -2.53 9.98 -14.61
CA GLU A 136 -3.83 9.29 -14.50
C GLU A 136 -4.85 10.08 -13.65
N TYR A 137 -4.38 10.75 -12.59
CA TYR A 137 -5.25 11.30 -11.54
C TYR A 137 -5.15 12.83 -11.35
N ASP A 138 -4.31 13.56 -12.11
CA ASP A 138 -4.28 15.03 -12.09
C ASP A 138 -5.41 15.68 -12.93
N ARG A 139 -6.25 14.85 -13.59
CA ARG A 139 -7.53 15.30 -14.16
C ARG A 139 -8.64 15.16 -13.12
N LYS A 140 -9.57 16.12 -13.10
CA LYS A 140 -10.79 16.01 -12.28
C LYS A 140 -11.57 14.76 -12.69
N ILE A 141 -11.85 13.88 -11.73
CA ILE A 141 -12.61 12.65 -11.95
C ILE A 141 -14.03 12.90 -11.47
N THR A 142 -15.00 12.74 -12.36
CA THR A 142 -16.41 12.92 -12.01
C THR A 142 -16.92 11.76 -11.16
N VAL A 143 -17.98 12.01 -10.36
CA VAL A 143 -18.65 10.97 -9.57
C VAL A 143 -19.12 9.81 -10.45
N ASP A 144 -19.61 10.10 -11.66
CA ASP A 144 -20.09 9.09 -12.60
C ASP A 144 -18.96 8.19 -13.12
N GLU A 145 -17.81 8.77 -13.44
CA GLU A 145 -16.63 7.98 -13.84
C GLU A 145 -16.15 7.09 -12.70
N LEU A 146 -16.16 7.60 -11.46
CA LEU A 146 -15.79 6.80 -10.29
C LEU A 146 -16.79 5.65 -10.05
N ASN A 147 -18.09 5.92 -10.18
CA ASN A 147 -19.15 4.91 -10.07
C ASN A 147 -18.95 3.77 -11.10
N GLN A 148 -18.65 4.12 -12.35
CA GLN A 148 -18.37 3.14 -13.40
C GLN A 148 -17.12 2.31 -13.08
N ARG A 149 -16.04 2.94 -12.61
CA ARG A 149 -14.81 2.25 -12.21
C ARG A 149 -15.06 1.30 -11.05
N ILE A 150 -15.83 1.72 -10.03
CA ILE A 150 -16.20 0.87 -8.89
C ILE A 150 -17.02 -0.32 -9.34
N GLN A 151 -18.05 -0.12 -10.18
CA GLN A 151 -18.87 -1.21 -10.70
C GLN A 151 -18.03 -2.21 -11.50
N LYS A 152 -17.18 -1.72 -12.41
CA LYS A 152 -16.27 -2.56 -13.21
C LYS A 152 -15.29 -3.33 -12.32
N ASN A 153 -14.75 -2.71 -11.28
CA ASN A 153 -13.87 -3.39 -10.33
C ASN A 153 -14.61 -4.45 -9.52
N LYS A 154 -15.85 -4.18 -9.06
CA LYS A 154 -16.68 -5.17 -8.37
C LYS A 154 -16.96 -6.38 -9.26
N GLU A 155 -17.29 -6.14 -10.54
CA GLU A 155 -17.49 -7.21 -11.53
C GLU A 155 -16.22 -7.99 -11.81
N PHE A 156 -15.09 -7.30 -11.99
CA PHE A 156 -13.79 -7.92 -12.21
C PHE A 156 -13.39 -8.79 -11.04
N VAL A 157 -13.46 -8.28 -9.81
CA VAL A 157 -13.16 -9.04 -8.58
C VAL A 157 -14.10 -10.24 -8.46
N LYS A 158 -15.40 -10.07 -8.71
CA LYS A 158 -16.35 -11.20 -8.70
C LYS A 158 -15.98 -12.28 -9.71
N LYS A 159 -15.46 -11.90 -10.88
CA LYS A 159 -15.04 -12.82 -11.95
C LYS A 159 -13.68 -13.48 -11.67
N THR A 160 -12.73 -12.78 -11.07
CA THR A 160 -11.36 -13.28 -10.82
C THR A 160 -11.21 -14.02 -9.50
N ARG A 161 -12.06 -13.75 -8.50
CA ARG A 161 -12.06 -14.44 -7.20
C ARG A 161 -12.07 -15.98 -7.31
N PRO A 162 -12.91 -16.63 -8.14
CA PRO A 162 -12.85 -18.08 -8.30
C PRO A 162 -11.53 -18.57 -8.91
N TRP A 163 -10.91 -17.80 -9.82
CA TRP A 163 -9.62 -18.13 -10.42
C TRP A 163 -8.46 -18.02 -9.43
N HIS A 164 -8.48 -17.01 -8.56
CA HIS A 164 -7.49 -16.89 -7.49
C HIS A 164 -7.61 -18.03 -6.48
N VAL A 165 -8.84 -18.40 -6.09
CA VAL A 165 -9.09 -19.56 -5.22
C VAL A 165 -8.58 -20.83 -5.89
N LEU A 166 -8.93 -21.07 -7.15
CA LEU A 166 -8.49 -22.25 -7.89
C LEU A 166 -6.96 -22.30 -8.05
N GLY A 167 -6.32 -21.17 -8.35
CA GLY A 167 -4.87 -21.07 -8.45
C GLY A 167 -4.16 -21.31 -7.11
N SER A 168 -4.69 -20.77 -6.00
CA SER A 168 -4.18 -21.05 -4.66
C SER A 168 -4.33 -22.53 -4.30
N PHE A 169 -5.48 -23.15 -4.58
CA PHE A 169 -5.66 -24.58 -4.39
C PHE A 169 -4.70 -25.41 -5.25
N LEU A 170 -4.56 -25.08 -6.54
CA LEU A 170 -3.61 -25.76 -7.42
C LEU A 170 -2.17 -25.65 -6.91
N SER A 171 -1.78 -24.49 -6.37
CA SER A 171 -0.43 -24.28 -5.84
C SER A 171 -0.09 -25.22 -4.68
N ILE A 172 -1.06 -25.56 -3.84
CA ILE A 172 -0.89 -26.50 -2.71
C ILE A 172 -0.54 -27.90 -3.21
N PHE A 173 -0.99 -28.30 -4.40
CA PHE A 173 -0.70 -29.63 -4.96
C PHE A 173 0.48 -29.60 -5.94
N VAL A 174 0.58 -28.58 -6.78
CA VAL A 174 1.61 -28.46 -7.82
C VAL A 174 2.98 -28.18 -7.22
N ILE A 175 3.09 -27.35 -6.18
CA ILE A 175 4.38 -27.01 -5.57
C ILE A 175 5.01 -28.26 -4.91
N PRO A 176 4.33 -29.04 -4.05
CA PRO A 176 4.91 -30.25 -3.48
C PRO A 176 5.27 -31.30 -4.54
N VAL A 177 4.40 -31.52 -5.54
CA VAL A 177 4.68 -32.48 -6.63
C VAL A 177 5.91 -32.06 -7.42
N TYR A 178 6.06 -30.78 -7.74
CA TYR A 178 7.24 -30.25 -8.43
C TYR A 178 8.52 -30.41 -7.59
N VAL A 179 8.44 -30.14 -6.29
CA VAL A 179 9.58 -30.31 -5.36
C VAL A 179 9.98 -31.78 -5.26
N VAL A 180 9.02 -32.69 -5.11
CA VAL A 180 9.26 -34.14 -5.06
C VAL A 180 9.89 -34.63 -6.36
N LEU A 181 9.37 -34.22 -7.51
CA LEU A 181 9.95 -34.54 -8.83
C LEU A 181 11.40 -34.06 -8.94
N LYS A 182 11.72 -32.84 -8.48
CA LYS A 182 13.10 -32.36 -8.46
C LYS A 182 13.99 -33.21 -7.58
N ILE A 183 13.56 -33.55 -6.37
CA ILE A 183 14.36 -34.39 -5.44
C ILE A 183 14.63 -35.76 -6.05
N ILE A 184 13.65 -36.38 -6.69
CA ILE A 184 13.80 -37.70 -7.33
C ILE A 184 14.74 -37.61 -8.55
N ILE A 185 14.60 -36.59 -9.40
CA ILE A 185 15.36 -36.46 -10.65
C ILE A 185 16.79 -35.95 -10.42
N PHE A 186 17.03 -35.18 -9.36
CA PHE A 186 18.33 -34.59 -9.03
C PHE A 186 19.50 -35.61 -8.95
N PRO A 187 19.41 -36.74 -8.24
CA PRO A 187 20.49 -37.73 -8.19
C PRO A 187 20.78 -38.36 -9.56
N PHE A 188 19.76 -38.59 -10.39
CA PHE A 188 19.97 -39.09 -11.76
C PHE A 188 20.65 -38.07 -12.66
N ARG A 189 20.38 -36.77 -12.48
CA ARG A 189 21.11 -35.71 -13.19
C ARG A 189 22.57 -35.66 -12.76
N LEU A 190 22.85 -35.70 -11.46
CA LEU A 190 24.23 -35.75 -10.95
C LEU A 190 25.00 -36.98 -11.46
N LEU A 191 24.37 -38.15 -11.46
CA LEU A 191 24.97 -39.38 -11.97
C LEU A 191 25.23 -39.30 -13.48
N ARG A 192 24.28 -38.77 -14.26
CA ARG A 192 24.44 -38.58 -15.71
C ARG A 192 25.58 -37.61 -16.02
N ASP A 193 25.67 -36.51 -15.29
CA ASP A 193 26.71 -35.50 -15.49
C ASP A 193 28.10 -36.03 -15.07
N TYR A 194 28.17 -36.85 -14.01
CA TYR A 194 29.37 -37.57 -13.62
C TYR A 194 29.84 -38.56 -14.70
N LEU A 195 28.93 -39.40 -15.21
CA LEU A 195 29.23 -40.38 -16.27
C LEU A 195 29.59 -39.71 -17.61
N LYS A 196 29.08 -38.51 -17.87
CA LYS A 196 29.43 -37.73 -19.05
C LYS A 196 30.83 -37.12 -18.91
N LYS A 197 31.19 -36.64 -17.72
CA LYS A 197 32.51 -36.07 -17.42
C LYS A 197 33.63 -37.12 -17.44
N SER A 198 33.35 -38.36 -17.03
CA SER A 198 34.33 -39.45 -17.04
C SER A 198 34.65 -40.06 -18.42
N LYS A 199 33.95 -39.62 -19.48
CA LYS A 199 34.18 -40.05 -20.88
C LYS A 199 34.92 -39.01 -21.72
N THR A 200 35.36 -37.92 -21.11
CA THR A 200 36.21 -36.87 -21.71
C THR A 200 37.55 -36.88 -21.02
#